data_AF-A0A945MTL3-F1
#
_entry.id   AF-A0A945MTL3-F1
#
_cell.length_a   1.000
_cell.length_b   1.000
_cell.length_c   1.000
_cell.angle_alpha   90.00
_cell.angle_beta   90.00
_cell.angle_gamma   90.00
#
_symmetry.space_group_name_H-M   'P 1'
#
loop_
_entity.id
_entity.type
_entity.pdbx_description
1 polymer ?
#
loop_
_entity_poly.entity_id
_entity_poly.type
_entity_poly.pdbx_seq_one_letter_code
_entity_poly.pdbx_strand_id
1 'polypeptide(L)' 'MNFKKEYNLPTHLNEGGGLPRSQDERLLWIKMRVENGYYESDRIKEAVADAFLDPPTVRRAGGQAVPEKE' A
#
# COMPACT_ATOMS: atom_id res chain seq x y z
N MET A 1 -6.98 7.05 16.77
CA MET A 1 -8.19 6.21 16.63
C MET A 1 -7.88 4.86 17.26
N ASN A 2 -8.78 4.30 18.08
CA ASN A 2 -8.54 3.04 18.78
C ASN A 2 -9.59 2.03 18.34
N PHE A 3 -9.43 1.47 17.15
CA PHE A 3 -10.26 0.35 16.70
C PHE A 3 -9.71 -0.89 17.38
N LYS A 4 -10.21 -1.21 18.58
CA LYS A 4 -9.92 -2.47 19.29
C LYS A 4 -10.57 -3.67 18.57
N LYS A 5 -10.33 -3.83 17.28
CA LYS A 5 -10.80 -4.96 16.49
C LYS A 5 -9.60 -5.77 16.08
N GLU A 6 -9.57 -7.02 16.51
CA GLU A 6 -8.71 -8.01 15.90
C GLU A 6 -9.05 -8.08 14.41
N TYR A 7 -8.06 -7.79 13.57
CA TYR A 7 -8.21 -7.95 12.13
C TYR A 7 -8.14 -9.43 11.80
N ASN A 8 -9.29 -10.02 11.45
CA ASN A 8 -9.32 -11.33 10.82
C ASN A 8 -8.84 -11.19 9.37
N LEU A 9 -7.52 -11.07 9.18
CA LEU A 9 -6.91 -11.02 7.87
C LEU A 9 -7.02 -12.39 7.19
N PRO A 10 -7.43 -12.44 5.91
CA PRO A 10 -7.26 -13.62 5.08
C PRO A 10 -5.81 -14.11 5.12
N THR A 11 -5.61 -15.43 5.06
CA THR A 11 -4.30 -16.06 5.14
C THR A 11 -3.32 -15.51 4.10
N HIS A 12 -3.79 -15.27 2.87
CA HIS A 12 -2.97 -14.70 1.80
C HIS A 12 -2.46 -13.29 2.09
N LEU A 13 -3.07 -12.53 3.01
CA LEU A 13 -2.60 -11.20 3.42
C LEU A 13 -1.62 -11.24 4.60
N ASN A 14 -1.55 -12.35 5.33
CA ASN A 14 -0.59 -12.55 6.42
C ASN A 14 0.78 -13.01 5.90
N GLU A 15 0.82 -13.65 4.74
CA GLU A 15 2.05 -13.96 4.03
C GLU A 15 2.68 -12.65 3.55
N GLY A 16 3.98 -12.43 3.81
CA GLY A 16 4.71 -11.16 3.60
C GLY A 16 4.81 -10.62 2.16
N GLY A 17 3.95 -11.08 1.25
CA GLY A 17 3.78 -10.61 -0.13
C GLY A 17 2.33 -10.62 -0.62
N GLY A 18 1.36 -10.82 0.28
CA GLY A 18 -0.07 -10.82 -0.03
C GLY A 18 -0.62 -9.50 -0.56
N LEU A 19 -1.37 -9.55 -1.66
CA LEU A 19 -2.12 -8.41 -2.17
C LEU A 19 -3.63 -8.58 -1.92
N PRO A 20 -4.34 -7.52 -1.51
CA PRO A 20 -5.79 -7.52 -1.41
C PRO A 20 -6.47 -7.87 -2.74
N ARG A 21 -7.39 -8.82 -2.72
CA ARG A 21 -8.14 -9.32 -3.88
C ARG A 21 -9.51 -8.64 -4.05
N SER A 22 -9.96 -7.94 -3.03
CA SER A 22 -11.21 -7.17 -3.05
C SER A 22 -11.00 -5.77 -2.46
N GLN A 23 -11.98 -4.90 -2.68
CA GLN A 23 -12.00 -3.57 -2.05
C GLN A 23 -12.07 -3.68 -0.53
N ASP A 24 -12.86 -4.63 0.00
CA ASP A 24 -13.00 -4.85 1.44
C ASP A 24 -11.67 -5.30 2.07
N GLU A 25 -10.97 -6.24 1.43
CA GLU A 25 -9.63 -6.66 1.86
C GLU A 25 -8.64 -5.49 1.85
N ARG A 26 -8.72 -4.60 0.84
CA ARG A 26 -7.84 -3.44 0.73
C ARG A 26 -8.07 -2.48 1.89
N LEU A 27 -9.34 -2.19 2.18
CA LEU A 27 -9.71 -1.31 3.30
C LEU A 27 -9.29 -1.91 4.64
N LEU A 28 -9.49 -3.22 4.84
CA LEU A 28 -9.08 -3.95 6.03
C LEU A 28 -7.56 -3.85 6.24
N TRP A 29 -6.79 -4.11 5.19
CA TRP A 29 -5.34 -4.08 5.21
C TRP A 29 -4.76 -2.69 5.48
N ILE A 30 -5.34 -1.64 4.87
CA ILE A 30 -4.92 -0.25 5.12
C ILE A 30 -5.18 0.15 6.57
N LYS A 31 -6.36 -0.15 7.12
CA LYS A 31 -6.71 0.18 8.52
C LYS A 31 -5.73 -0.45 9.51
N MET A 32 -5.44 -1.74 9.34
CA MET A 32 -4.45 -2.44 10.17
C MET A 32 -3.06 -1.76 10.10
N ARG A 33 -2.59 -1.39 8.91
CA ARG A 33 -1.29 -0.70 8.77
C ARG A 33 -1.25 0.64 9.48
N VAL A 34 -2.32 1.43 9.36
CA VAL A 34 -2.45 2.71 10.05
C VAL A 34 -2.38 2.50 11.57
N GLU A 35 -3.12 1.54 12.10
CA GLU A 35 -3.17 1.28 13.55
C GLU A 35 -1.86 0.72 14.11
N ASN A 36 -1.15 -0.12 13.35
CA ASN A 36 0.15 -0.64 13.74
C ASN A 36 1.29 0.39 13.56
N GLY A 37 0.99 1.63 13.19
CA GLY A 37 1.98 2.69 13.02
C GLY A 37 2.89 2.51 11.80
N TYR A 38 2.47 1.72 10.80
CA TYR A 38 3.27 1.48 9.59
C TYR A 38 3.68 2.78 8.89
N TYR A 39 2.74 3.73 8.80
CA TYR A 39 2.97 5.04 8.19
C TYR A 39 3.67 6.04 9.11
N GLU A 40 3.98 5.66 10.36
CA GLU A 40 4.74 6.52 11.27
C GLU A 40 6.24 6.44 11.06
N SER A 41 6.73 5.39 10.38
CA SER A 41 8.13 5.26 10.00
C SER A 41 8.54 6.35 9.01
N ASP A 42 9.62 7.08 9.33
CA ASP A 42 10.16 8.14 8.46
C ASP A 42 10.46 7.62 7.05
N ARG A 43 11.08 6.43 6.94
CA ARG A 43 11.31 5.75 5.66
C ARG A 43 10.02 5.57 4.85
N ILE A 44 8.91 5.23 5.50
CA ILE A 44 7.63 5.05 4.83
C ILE A 44 7.02 6.40 4.46
N LYS A 45 7.13 7.42 5.32
CA LYS A 45 6.68 8.78 5.03
C LYS A 45 7.40 9.35 3.80
N GLU A 46 8.72 9.21 3.74
CA GLU A 46 9.55 9.61 2.59
C GLU A 46 9.13 8.87 1.33
N ALA A 47 9.07 7.53 1.36
CA ALA A 47 8.69 6.74 0.19
C ALA A 47 7.27 7.07 -0.34
N VAL A 48 6.34 7.37 0.57
CA VAL A 48 4.99 7.82 0.19
C VAL A 48 5.04 9.22 -0.43
N ALA A 49 5.77 10.16 0.16
CA ALA A 49 5.92 11.51 -0.37
C ALA A 49 6.56 11.49 -1.76
N ASP A 50 7.63 10.71 -1.95
CA ASP A 50 8.28 10.53 -3.25
C ASP A 50 7.31 9.99 -4.29
N ALA A 51 6.49 8.99 -3.95
CA ALA A 51 5.48 8.45 -4.87
C ALA A 51 4.37 9.45 -5.25
N PHE A 52 4.14 10.50 -4.45
CA PHE A 52 3.21 11.59 -4.78
C PHE A 52 3.87 12.70 -5.61
N LEU A 53 5.13 13.02 -5.32
CA LEU A 53 5.89 14.07 -5.99
C LEU A 53 6.39 13.63 -7.37
N ASP A 54 6.90 12.41 -7.44
CA ASP A 54 7.37 11.75 -8.66
C ASP A 54 6.66 10.38 -8.78
N PRO A 55 5.36 10.39 -9.15
CA PRO A 55 4.63 9.15 -9.30
C PRO A 55 5.27 8.33 -10.42
N PRO A 56 5.57 7.04 -10.21
CA PRO A 56 6.16 6.22 -11.25
C PRO A 56 5.26 6.25 -12.49
N THR A 57 5.78 6.88 -13.54
CA THR A 57 5.09 7.04 -14.84
C THR A 57 4.78 5.70 -15.48
N VAL A 58 5.48 4.64 -15.06
CA VAL A 58 5.29 3.26 -15.48
C VAL A 58 4.94 2.41 -14.28
N ARG A 59 3.63 2.17 -14.09
CA ARG A 59 3.00 0.92 -13.59
C ARG A 59 1.51 1.15 -13.30
N ARG A 60 0.76 1.60 -14.31
CA ARG A 60 -0.63 1.11 -14.40
C ARG A 60 -0.53 -0.35 -14.79
N ALA A 61 -1.24 -1.24 -14.08
CA ALA A 61 -1.48 -2.59 -14.58
C ALA A 61 -2.14 -2.45 -15.97
N GLY A 62 -1.35 -2.66 -17.03
CA GLY A 62 -1.74 -2.47 -18.44
C GLY A 62 -1.16 -1.25 -19.18
N GLY A 63 -0.29 -0.44 -18.58
CA GLY A 63 0.25 0.77 -19.22
C GLY A 63 1.62 0.57 -19.86
N GLN A 64 1.66 0.61 -21.19
CA GLN A 64 2.85 0.59 -22.05
C GLN A 64 3.92 1.58 -21.56
N ALA A 65 5.17 1.12 -21.44
CA ALA A 65 6.31 1.97 -21.12
C ALA A 65 6.44 3.07 -22.18
N VAL A 66 6.29 4.33 -21.76
CA VAL A 66 6.67 5.48 -22.60
C VAL A 66 8.17 5.67 -22.47
N PRO A 67 8.93 5.71 -23.58
CA PRO A 67 10.38 5.89 -23.51
C PRO A 67 10.71 7.30 -23.02
N GLU A 68 11.73 7.39 -22.16
CA GLU A 68 12.37 8.65 -21.79
C GLU A 68 12.80 9.37 -23.09
N LYS A 69 12.37 10.61 -23.24
CA LYS A 69 12.88 11.48 -24.30
C LYS A 69 14.15 12.14 -23.80
N GLU A 70 15.22 12.01 -24.60
CA GLU A 70 16.49 12.72 -24.49
C GLU A 70 16.33 14.25 -24.46
#